data_AF-A0A378WSR3-F1
#
_entry.id   AF-A0A378WSR3-F1
#
_cell.length_a   1.000
_cell.length_b   1.000
_cell.length_c   1.000
_cell.angle_alpha   90.00
_cell.angle_beta   90.00
_cell.angle_gamma   90.00
#
_symmetry.space_group_name_H-M   'P 1'
#
loop_
_entity.id
_entity.type
_entity.pdbx_description
1 polymer ?
#
loop_
_entity_poly.entity_id
_entity_poly.type
_entity_poly.pdbx_seq_one_letter_code
_entity_poly.pdbx_strand_id
1 'polypeptide(L)'
;MGRHARHHVIGDGEARLYSRNGREASASFPELTAALADIAAGRWFVIDGEVVAPELPAGIPSFGRLQHRMNIARPPAGLIASIPVQLFVI
;
A
#
# COMPACT_ATOMS: atom_id res chain seq x y z
N MET A 1 12.85 13.61 8.52
CA MET A 1 13.23 12.19 8.50
C MET A 1 11.97 11.36 8.28
N GLY A 2 11.60 11.11 7.02
CA GLY A 2 10.30 10.53 6.65
C GLY A 2 10.14 9.13 7.20
N ARG A 3 9.05 8.86 7.92
CA ARG A 3 8.84 7.57 8.59
C ARG A 3 8.23 6.60 7.58
N HIS A 4 9.11 5.87 6.88
CA HIS A 4 8.80 4.80 5.95
C HIS A 4 7.72 3.84 6.51
N ALA A 5 6.66 3.60 5.74
CA ALA A 5 5.59 2.70 6.13
C ALA A 5 5.86 1.30 5.56
N ARG A 6 6.57 0.48 6.34
CA ARG A 6 6.81 -0.93 6.00
C ARG A 6 5.54 -1.75 6.17
N HIS A 7 5.24 -2.58 5.19
CA HIS A 7 4.09 -3.46 5.19
C HIS A 7 4.44 -4.88 4.74
N HIS A 8 3.80 -5.85 5.39
CA HIS A 8 3.82 -7.23 4.95
C HIS A 8 2.55 -7.57 4.19
N VAL A 9 2.69 -8.33 3.10
CA VAL A 9 1.55 -8.85 2.32
C VAL A 9 1.43 -10.35 2.54
N ILE A 10 0.20 -10.86 2.62
CA ILE A 10 -0.11 -12.29 2.60
C ILE A 10 -1.07 -12.55 1.42
N GLY A 11 -0.83 -13.60 0.63
CA GLY A 11 -1.72 -13.99 -0.47
C GLY A 11 -2.28 -15.41 -0.32
N ASP A 12 -3.59 -15.56 -0.19
CA ASP A 12 -4.31 -16.84 -0.24
C ASP A 12 -5.57 -16.76 -1.11
N GLY A 13 -5.54 -15.88 -2.12
CA GLY A 13 -6.73 -15.45 -2.86
C GLY A 13 -7.29 -14.13 -2.35
N GLU A 14 -6.96 -13.74 -1.11
CA GLU A 14 -7.18 -12.38 -0.58
C GLU A 14 -5.85 -11.78 -0.14
N ALA A 15 -5.46 -10.65 -0.75
CA ALA A 15 -4.25 -9.95 -0.33
C ALA A 15 -4.52 -9.09 0.91
N ARG A 16 -3.72 -9.27 1.96
CA ARG A 16 -3.80 -8.47 3.19
C ARG A 16 -2.53 -7.68 3.41
N LEU A 17 -2.66 -6.42 3.81
CA LEU A 17 -1.53 -5.53 4.12
C LEU A 17 -1.46 -5.30 5.63
N TYR A 18 -0.31 -5.53 6.23
CA TYR A 18 -0.04 -5.25 7.64
C TYR A 18 1.08 -4.26 7.77
N SER A 19 0.90 -3.17 8.49
CA SER A 19 1.98 -2.24 8.80
C SER A 19 3.02 -2.87 9.72
N ARG A 20 4.19 -2.23 9.84
CA ARG A 20 5.33 -2.69 10.67
C ARG A 20 4.96 -3.02 12.13
N ASN A 21 3.93 -2.41 12.70
CA ASN A 21 3.49 -2.68 14.08
C ASN A 21 2.33 -3.70 14.17
N GLY A 22 2.04 -4.41 13.08
CA GLY A 22 1.01 -5.44 13.02
C GLY A 22 -0.42 -4.93 12.77
N ARG A 23 -0.62 -3.61 12.62
CA ARG A 23 -1.96 -3.08 12.28
C ARG A 23 -2.28 -3.37 10.83
N GLU A 24 -3.44 -3.98 10.58
CA GLU A 24 -3.96 -4.20 9.23
C GLU A 24 -4.31 -2.87 8.55
N ALA A 25 -3.87 -2.72 7.30
CA ALA A 25 -4.01 -1.52 6.46
C ALA A 25 -4.68 -1.81 5.11
N SER A 26 -5.10 -3.05 4.86
CA SER A 26 -5.71 -3.52 3.61
C SER A 26 -6.79 -2.58 3.08
N ALA A 27 -7.72 -2.16 3.96
CA ALA A 27 -8.84 -1.29 3.59
C ALA A 27 -8.43 0.11 3.09
N SER A 28 -7.26 0.61 3.48
CA SER A 28 -6.77 1.93 3.07
C SER A 28 -6.11 1.94 1.69
N PHE A 29 -5.71 0.75 1.20
CA PHE A 29 -4.97 0.56 -0.05
C PHE A 29 -5.60 -0.55 -0.92
N PRO A 30 -6.89 -0.45 -1.28
CA PRO A 30 -7.58 -1.47 -2.06
C PRO A 30 -6.91 -1.74 -3.42
N GLU A 31 -6.28 -0.74 -4.03
CA GLU A 31 -5.55 -0.86 -5.29
C GLU A 31 -4.31 -1.76 -5.17
N LEU A 32 -3.63 -1.75 -4.02
CA LEU A 32 -2.48 -2.61 -3.77
C LEU A 32 -2.94 -4.04 -3.51
N THR A 33 -3.98 -4.23 -2.69
CA THR A 33 -4.50 -5.57 -2.41
C THR A 33 -5.03 -6.24 -3.68
N ALA A 34 -5.72 -5.52 -4.56
CA ALA A 34 -6.16 -6.08 -5.84
C ALA A 34 -4.97 -6.53 -6.71
N ALA A 35 -3.98 -5.66 -6.91
CA ALA A 35 -2.80 -5.99 -7.71
C ALA A 35 -1.99 -7.17 -7.14
N LEU A 36 -1.89 -7.25 -5.81
CA LEU A 36 -1.17 -8.32 -5.12
C LEU A 36 -1.91 -9.66 -5.20
N ALA A 37 -3.24 -9.65 -5.12
CA ALA A 37 -4.04 -10.86 -5.30
C ALA A 37 -3.87 -11.41 -6.73
N ASP A 38 -3.83 -10.54 -7.73
CA ASP A 38 -3.58 -10.92 -9.12
C ASP A 38 -2.16 -11.52 -9.29
N ILE A 39 -1.13 -10.90 -8.68
CA ILE A 39 0.26 -11.40 -8.69
C ILE A 39 0.40 -12.75 -7.98
N ALA A 40 -0.39 -12.99 -6.92
CA ALA A 40 -0.39 -14.24 -6.18
C ALA A 40 -0.68 -15.43 -7.10
N ALA A 41 -1.66 -15.25 -8.00
CA ALA A 41 -2.20 -16.32 -8.83
C ALA A 41 -2.53 -17.58 -8.01
N GLY A 42 -3.14 -17.39 -6.84
CA GLY A 42 -3.51 -18.47 -5.91
C GLY A 42 -2.37 -19.07 -5.07
N ARG A 43 -1.16 -18.49 -5.13
CA ARG A 43 -0.02 -18.95 -4.33
C ARG A 43 0.12 -18.18 -3.03
N TRP A 44 0.60 -18.87 -2.00
CA TRP A 44 1.01 -18.26 -0.75
C TRP A 44 2.39 -17.61 -0.85
N PHE A 45 2.47 -16.35 -0.45
CA PHE A 45 3.73 -15.64 -0.26
C PHE A 45 3.61 -14.58 0.83
N VAL A 46 4.77 -14.21 1.36
CA VAL A 46 4.95 -13.02 2.18
C VAL A 46 6.01 -12.15 1.52
N ILE A 47 5.73 -10.86 1.38
CA ILE A 47 6.70 -9.85 0.96
C ILE A 47 6.81 -8.78 2.04
N ASP A 48 8.02 -8.29 2.27
CA ASP A 48 8.25 -7.02 2.96
C ASP A 48 8.40 -5.92 1.91
N GLY A 49 7.83 -4.76 2.21
CA GLY A 49 7.90 -3.65 1.28
C GLY A 49 7.44 -2.35 1.90
N GLU A 50 7.63 -1.27 1.17
CA GLU A 50 7.28 0.06 1.58
C GLU A 50 6.18 0.64 0.69
N VAL A 51 5.10 1.10 1.31
CA VAL A 51 4.07 1.87 0.62
C VAL A 51 4.49 3.33 0.61
N VAL A 52 4.56 3.91 -0.59
CA VAL A 52 4.89 5.33 -0.77
C VAL A 52 3.85 6.04 -1.63
N ALA A 53 3.66 7.33 -1.38
CA ALA A 53 2.88 8.21 -2.24
C ALA A 53 3.84 9.22 -2.89
N PRO A 54 4.27 9.01 -4.14
CA PRO A 54 5.22 9.92 -4.76
C PRO A 54 4.58 11.27 -5.12
N GLU A 55 5.41 12.30 -5.15
CA GLU A 55 5.11 13.56 -5.83
C GLU A 55 5.32 13.39 -7.33
N LEU A 56 4.26 13.63 -8.11
CA LEU A 56 4.30 13.54 -9.56
C LEU A 56 4.57 14.94 -10.16
N PRO A 57 5.39 15.04 -11.23
CA PRO A 57 5.96 13.94 -12.02
C PRO A 57 7.32 13.42 -11.52
N ALA A 58 7.93 14.06 -10.51
CA ALA A 58 9.31 13.78 -10.11
C ALA A 58 9.54 12.39 -9.49
N GLY A 59 8.48 11.69 -9.07
CA GLY A 59 8.55 10.36 -8.48
C GLY A 59 9.09 10.34 -7.04
N ILE A 60 9.22 11.51 -6.40
CA ILE A 60 9.86 11.63 -5.08
C ILE A 60 8.89 11.11 -4.01
N PRO A 61 9.24 10.08 -3.22
CA PRO A 61 8.40 9.60 -2.13
C PRO A 61 8.06 10.72 -1.13
N SER A 62 6.78 10.95 -0.88
CA SER A 62 6.30 11.99 0.03
C SER A 62 5.44 11.39 1.14
N PHE A 63 6.00 11.32 2.34
CA PHE A 63 5.26 10.85 3.53
C PHE A 63 4.09 11.77 3.87
N GLY A 64 4.20 13.08 3.58
CA GLY A 64 3.10 14.02 3.69
C GLY A 64 1.89 13.59 2.86
N ARG A 65 2.12 13.27 1.58
CA ARG A 65 1.05 12.74 0.69
C ARG A 65 0.47 11.44 1.21
N LEU A 66 1.31 10.50 1.65
CA LEU A 66 0.85 9.20 2.14
C LEU A 66 -0.07 9.33 3.35
N GLN A 67 0.18 10.28 4.27
CA GLN A 67 -0.64 10.48 5.46
C GLN A 67 -2.13 10.75 5.16
N HIS A 68 -2.44 11.35 4.01
CA HIS A 68 -3.83 11.55 3.57
C HIS A 68 -4.57 10.24 3.26
N ARG A 69 -3.85 9.14 3.04
CA ARG A 69 -4.42 7.80 2.78
C ARG A 69 -4.47 6.92 4.03
N MET A 70 -3.49 7.06 4.95
CA MET A 70 -3.25 6.08 6.03
C MET A 70 -4.42 5.85 6.99
N ASN A 71 -5.26 6.87 7.24
CA ASN A 71 -6.36 6.78 8.21
C ASN A 71 -7.75 6.75 7.56
N ILE A 72 -7.83 6.54 6.25
CA ILE A 72 -9.10 6.48 5.51
C ILE A 72 -9.30 5.04 5.03
N ALA A 73 -10.19 4.31 5.71
CA ALA A 73 -10.64 3.01 5.21
C ALA A 73 -11.56 3.22 3.99
N ARG A 74 -11.37 2.41 2.95
CA ARG A 74 -12.13 2.44 1.69
C ARG A 74 -12.17 3.86 1.08
N PRO A 75 -11.01 4.43 0.72
CA PRO A 75 -10.95 5.77 0.15
C PRO A 75 -11.75 5.84 -1.15
N PRO A 76 -12.44 6.97 -1.44
CA PRO A 76 -13.16 7.12 -2.69
C PRO A 76 -12.20 7.12 -3.88
N ALA A 77 -12.67 6.70 -5.05
CA ALA A 77 -11.86 6.60 -6.27
C ALA A 77 -11.12 7.91 -6.63
N GLY A 78 -11.73 9.08 -6.38
CA GLY A 78 -11.08 10.37 -6.59
C GLY A 78 -9.87 10.60 -5.68
N LEU A 79 -9.90 10.11 -4.44
CA LEU A 79 -8.74 10.17 -3.54
C LEU A 79 -7.65 9.20 -3.99
N ILE A 80 -8.03 8.01 -4.46
CA ILE A 80 -7.08 7.04 -5.03
C ILE A 80 -6.35 7.65 -6.24
N ALA A 81 -7.09 8.27 -7.15
CA ALA A 81 -6.53 8.88 -8.36
C ALA A 81 -5.64 10.10 -8.05
N SER A 82 -6.03 10.92 -7.08
CA SER A 82 -5.29 12.15 -6.72
C SER A 82 -4.03 11.88 -5.87
N ILE A 83 -4.03 10.79 -5.10
CA ILE A 83 -2.89 10.34 -4.29
C ILE A 83 -2.63 8.87 -4.61
N PRO A 84 -2.02 8.58 -5.77
CA PRO A 84 -1.62 7.22 -6.11
C PRO A 84 -0.51 6.76 -5.17
N VAL A 85 -0.49 5.45 -4.90
CA VAL A 85 0.53 4.81 -4.08
C VAL A 85 1.28 3.75 -4.88
N GLN A 86 2.50 3.46 -4.45
CA GLN A 86 3.36 2.42 -4.99
C GLN A 86 3.87 1.55 -3.84
N LEU A 87 4.05 0.26 -4.10
CA LEU A 87 4.69 -0.67 -3.19
C LEU A 87 6.10 -1.01 -3.71
N PHE A 88 7.12 -0.67 -2.93
CA PHE A 88 8.51 -1.03 -3.18
C PHE A 88 8.86 -2.28 -2.37
N VAL A 89 9.16 -3.39 -3.04
CA VAL A 89 9.53 -4.66 -2.39
C VAL A 89 11.03 -4.66 -2.05
N ILE A 90 11.40 -5.19 -0.88
CA ILE A 90 12.78 -5.25 -0.36
C ILE A 90 13.26 -6.70 -0.29
#